data_AF-A0AAN8DIY4-F1
#
_entry.id   AF-A0AAN8DIY4-F1
#
_cell.length_a   1.000
_cell.length_b   1.000
_cell.length_c   1.000
_cell.angle_alpha   90.00
_cell.angle_beta   90.00
_cell.angle_gamma   90.00
#
_symmetry.space_group_name_H-M   'P 1'
#
loop_
_entity.id
_entity.type
_entity.pdbx_description
1 polymer ?
#
loop_
_entity_poly.entity_id
_entity_poly.type
_entity_poly.pdbx_seq_one_letter_code
_entity_poly.pdbx_strand_id
1 'polypeptide(L)' 'MDASLPHTRGVRDSEARLCGCGLKIAGTDSHQVCSSCLGLEHAQEAIDNPGSCGHCARFTLKSLRRR' A
#
# COMPACT_ATOMS: atom_id res chain seq x y z
N MET A 1 39.77 24.29 -0.94
CA MET A 1 38.93 23.79 -2.04
C MET A 1 37.57 23.47 -1.44
N ASP A 2 36.60 24.36 -1.64
CA ASP A 2 35.23 24.25 -1.12
C ASP A 2 34.29 24.14 -2.33
N ALA A 3 33.56 23.03 -2.45
CA ALA A 3 32.41 22.89 -3.34
C ALA A 3 31.63 21.63 -2.95
N SER A 4 30.74 21.83 -1.98
CA SER A 4 29.39 21.27 -1.87
C SER A 4 29.19 19.83 -2.33
N LEU A 5 29.14 18.94 -1.33
CA LEU A 5 28.38 17.69 -1.38
C LEU A 5 26.97 17.97 -1.93
N PRO A 6 26.47 17.21 -2.91
CA PRO A 6 25.05 17.27 -3.21
C PRO A 6 24.32 16.69 -1.99
N HIS A 7 23.70 17.58 -1.22
CA HIS A 7 22.63 17.22 -0.31
C HIS A 7 21.52 16.58 -1.15
N THR A 8 21.56 15.25 -1.25
CA THR A 8 20.41 14.46 -1.70
C THR A 8 19.35 14.59 -0.63
N ARG A 9 18.62 15.72 -0.69
CA ARG A 9 17.32 15.91 -0.04
C ARG A 9 16.54 14.63 -0.30
N GLY A 10 16.12 13.97 0.79
CA GLY A 10 15.52 12.65 0.80
C GLY A 10 14.55 12.43 -0.34
N VAL A 11 15.03 11.81 -1.41
CA VAL A 11 14.18 11.09 -2.33
C VAL A 11 13.93 9.78 -1.61
N ARG A 12 12.93 9.75 -0.71
CA ARG A 12 12.18 8.52 -0.53
C ARG A 12 11.45 8.32 -1.85
N ASP A 13 12.19 7.88 -2.85
CA ASP A 13 11.65 7.29 -4.06
C ASP A 13 11.07 5.96 -3.59
N SER A 14 9.92 6.05 -2.93
CA SER A 14 9.01 4.92 -2.98
C SER A 14 8.52 4.93 -4.41
N GLU A 15 9.31 4.33 -5.31
CA GLU A 15 8.90 4.02 -6.68
C GLU A 15 7.44 3.61 -6.58
N ALA A 16 6.55 4.44 -7.12
CA ALA A 16 5.13 4.26 -6.92
C ALA A 16 4.79 2.90 -7.53
N ARG A 17 4.62 1.88 -6.69
CA ARG A 17 4.36 0.52 -7.16
C ARG A 17 3.08 0.57 -7.98
N LEU A 18 3.19 0.25 -9.26
CA LEU A 18 2.04 0.21 -10.15
C LEU A 18 1.52 -1.20 -10.15
N CYS A 19 0.21 -1.34 -9.96
CA CYS A 19 -0.46 -2.60 -10.20
C CYS A 19 -0.43 -2.89 -11.71
N GLY A 20 -0.50 -4.16 -12.11
CA GLY A 20 -0.62 -4.55 -13.52
C GLY A 20 -1.83 -3.94 -14.24
N CYS A 21 -2.83 -3.44 -13.49
CA CYS A 21 -3.98 -2.70 -14.00
C CYS A 21 -3.73 -1.19 -14.18
N GLY A 22 -2.51 -0.69 -13.95
CA GLY A 22 -2.12 0.71 -14.15
C GLY A 22 -2.42 1.64 -12.97
N LEU A 23 -3.08 1.16 -11.91
CA LEU A 23 -3.37 1.93 -10.71
C LEU A 23 -2.17 1.96 -9.75
N LYS A 24 -1.98 3.10 -9.07
CA LYS A 24 -0.96 3.25 -8.03
C LYS A 24 -1.33 2.43 -6.79
N ILE A 25 -0.39 1.62 -6.34
CA ILE A 25 -0.40 0.93 -5.06
C ILE A 25 0.17 1.91 -4.04
N ALA A 26 -0.53 2.08 -2.92
CA ALA A 26 -0.07 2.96 -1.86
C ALA A 26 1.25 2.43 -1.29
N GLY A 27 2.20 3.32 -0.96
CA GLY A 27 3.51 2.90 -0.44
C GLY A 27 3.42 2.10 0.88
N THR A 28 2.36 2.34 1.66
CA THR A 28 2.06 1.60 2.89
C THR A 28 1.39 0.25 2.64
N ASP A 29 0.84 0.03 1.44
CA ASP A 29 0.11 -1.17 1.07
C ASP A 29 1.10 -2.28 0.71
N SER A 30 1.14 -3.36 1.49
CA SER A 30 2.08 -4.46 1.24
C SER A 30 1.63 -5.42 0.14
N HIS A 31 0.48 -5.22 -0.47
CA HIS A 31 0.02 -6.04 -1.59
C HIS A 31 0.81 -5.71 -2.86
N GLN A 32 0.88 -6.71 -3.75
CA GLN A 32 1.46 -6.56 -5.09
C GLN A 32 0.45 -6.03 -6.11
N VAL A 33 -0.82 -5.89 -5.70
CA VAL A 33 -1.92 -5.38 -6.51
C VAL A 33 -2.60 -4.21 -5.79
N CYS A 34 -3.24 -3.30 -6.54
CA CYS A 34 -3.96 -2.18 -5.93
C CYS A 34 -5.24 -2.64 -5.24
N SER A 35 -5.84 -1.81 -4.38
CA SER A 35 -7.09 -2.15 -3.68
C SER A 35 -8.23 -2.55 -4.62
N SER A 36 -8.33 -1.93 -5.81
CA SER A 36 -9.34 -2.29 -6.80
C SER A 36 -9.11 -3.66 -7.44
N CYS A 37 -7.85 -4.04 -7.64
CA CYS A 37 -7.45 -5.31 -8.27
C CYS A 37 -7.29 -6.44 -7.24
N LEU A 38 -7.12 -6.10 -5.96
CA LEU A 38 -7.17 -7.02 -4.81
C LEU A 38 -8.57 -7.61 -4.63
N GLY A 39 -9.60 -6.85 -5.02
CA GLY A 39 -10.97 -7.33 -5.14
C GLY A 39 -11.76 -7.32 -3.83
N LEU A 40 -13.09 -7.38 -3.97
CA LEU A 40 -14.03 -7.38 -2.87
C LEU A 40 -13.95 -8.66 -2.02
N GLU A 41 -13.52 -9.78 -2.60
CA GLU A 41 -13.35 -11.04 -1.88
C GLU A 41 -12.30 -10.92 -0.77
N HIS A 42 -11.16 -10.29 -1.05
CA HIS A 42 -10.15 -10.02 -0.03
C HIS A 42 -10.66 -9.07 1.05
N ALA A 43 -11.37 -8.00 0.65
CA ALA A 43 -11.94 -7.06 1.60
C ALA A 43 -12.96 -7.75 2.52
N GLN A 44 -13.80 -8.63 1.97
CA GLN A 44 -14.77 -9.41 2.73
C GLN A 44 -14.07 -10.41 3.65
N GLU A 45 -13.07 -11.15 3.18
CA GLU A 45 -12.31 -12.09 4.00
C GLU A 45 -11.60 -11.39 5.16
N ALA A 46 -11.04 -10.20 4.94
CA ALA A 46 -10.43 -9.41 6.01
C ALA A 46 -11.46 -8.89 7.03
N ILE A 47 -12.72 -8.73 6.62
CA ILE A 47 -13.84 -8.35 7.51
C ILE A 47 -14.33 -9.56 8.31
N ASP A 48 -14.54 -10.71 7.66
CA ASP A 48 -15.03 -11.94 8.27
C ASP A 48 -13.98 -12.61 9.16
N ASN A 49 -12.71 -12.60 8.71
CA ASN A 49 -11.59 -13.20 9.41
C ASN A 49 -10.49 -12.17 9.67
N PRO A 50 -10.64 -11.32 10.71
CA PRO A 50 -9.63 -10.33 11.08
C PRO A 50 -8.33 -11.05 11.46
N GLY A 51 -7.34 -11.00 10.58
CA GLY A 51 -6.08 -11.73 10.72
C GLY A 51 -5.67 -12.53 9.48
N SER A 52 -6.58 -12.77 8.54
CA SER A 52 -6.28 -13.47 7.27
C SER A 52 -5.17 -12.78 6.47
N CYS A 53 -5.12 -11.46 6.55
CA CYS A 53 -4.09 -10.64 5.94
C CYS A 53 -3.40 -9.76 6.98
N GLY A 54 -2.07 -9.92 7.12
CA GLY A 54 -1.25 -9.14 8.06
C GLY A 54 -1.27 -7.63 7.79
N HIS A 55 -1.54 -7.21 6.54
CA HIS A 55 -1.77 -5.80 6.22
C HIS A 55 -3.13 -5.35 6.75
N CYS A 56 -4.19 -6.04 6.36
CA CYS A 56 -5.58 -5.68 6.64
C CYS A 56 -5.94 -5.81 8.13
N ALA A 57 -5.31 -6.73 8.86
CA ALA A 57 -5.48 -6.91 10.30
C ALA A 57 -5.12 -5.65 11.12
N ARG A 58 -4.30 -4.76 10.57
CA ARG A 58 -3.92 -3.49 11.21
C ARG A 58 -4.99 -2.41 11.07
N PHE A 59 -5.96 -2.61 10.17
CA PHE A 59 -7.03 -1.66 9.93
C PHE A 59 -8.26 -2.03 10.76
N THR A 60 -8.98 -1.01 11.21
CA THR A 60 -10.27 -1.23 11.87
C THR A 60 -11.30 -1.72 10.84
N LEU A 61 -12.31 -2.46 11.29
CA LEU A 61 -13.43 -2.91 10.43
C LEU A 61 -14.10 -1.75 9.68
N LYS A 62 -14.17 -0.56 10.30
CA LYS A 62 -14.68 0.66 9.66
C LYS A 62 -13.81 1.11 8.48
N SER A 63 -12.49 0.98 8.61
CA SER A 63 -11.55 1.30 7.53
C SER A 63 -11.56 0.25 6.42
N LEU A 64 -11.73 -1.03 6.76
CA LEU A 64 -11.83 -2.12 5.78
C LEU A 64 -13.07 -1.97 4.90
N ARG A 65 -14.24 -1.67 5.48
CA ARG A 65 -15.51 -1.46 4.74
C ARG A 65 -15.51 -0.29 3.75
N ARG A 66 -14.50 0.59 3.80
CA ARG A 66 -14.39 1.76 2.90
C ARG A 66 -13.48 1.51 1.69
N ARG A 67 -12.80 0.37 1.65
CA ARG A 67 -11.87 -0.01 0.58
C ARG A 67 -12.57 -0.94 -0.39
#